data_AF-A0A9N9I7E4-F1
#
_entry.id   AF-A0A9N9I7E4-F1
#
_cell.length_a   1.000
_cell.length_b   1.000
_cell.length_c   1.000
_cell.angle_alpha   90.00
_cell.angle_beta   90.00
_cell.angle_gamma   90.00
#
_symmetry.space_group_name_H-M   'P 1'
#
loop_
_entity.id
_entity.type
_entity.pdbx_description
1 polymer ?
#
loop_
_entity_poly.entity_id
_entity_poly.type
_entity_poly.pdbx_seq_one_letter_code
_entity_poly.pdbx_strand_id
1 'polypeptide(L)'
;MTNTVERLWKNFIEYAKAYTENDNLLKYDVFFHKLVYHMRYKEHISIPDKIGQPETMRKKEIITKQPTLSNITKADQRALDDFLNTWNKAVSSLYPKDIESCP
;
A
#
# COMPACT_ATOMS: atom_id res chain seq x y z
N MET A 1 -2.31 -17.65 -12.88
CA MET A 1 -1.30 -17.06 -11.98
C MET A 1 -2.04 -16.31 -10.90
N THR A 2 -2.13 -16.86 -9.69
CA THR A 2 -2.62 -16.10 -8.52
C THR A 2 -1.72 -14.89 -8.33
N ASN A 3 -2.31 -13.71 -8.37
CA ASN A 3 -1.62 -12.42 -8.47
C ASN A 3 -0.61 -12.30 -7.32
N THR A 4 0.66 -11.97 -7.61
CA THR A 4 1.70 -11.73 -6.60
C THR A 4 1.24 -10.77 -5.51
N VAL A 5 0.37 -9.82 -5.88
CA VAL A 5 -0.31 -8.88 -4.99
C VAL A 5 -1.27 -9.55 -4.00
N GLU A 6 -2.02 -10.59 -4.40
CA GLU A 6 -2.89 -11.35 -3.49
C GLU A 6 -2.09 -12.17 -2.49
N ARG A 7 -0.91 -12.65 -2.88
CA ARG A 7 -0.01 -13.36 -1.97
C ARG A 7 0.62 -12.41 -0.96
N LEU A 8 1.04 -11.22 -1.41
CA LEU A 8 1.48 -10.14 -0.52
C LEU A 8 0.36 -9.70 0.43
N TRP A 9 -0.88 -9.65 -0.06
CA TRP A 9 -2.06 -9.35 0.72
C TRP A 9 -2.32 -10.40 1.82
N LYS A 10 -2.27 -11.69 1.49
CA LYS A 10 -2.43 -12.77 2.48
C LYS A 10 -1.33 -12.73 3.54
N ASN A 11 -0.07 -12.62 3.13
CA ASN A 11 1.05 -12.53 4.06
C ASN A 11 0.95 -11.29 4.96
N PHE A 12 0.41 -10.19 4.43
CA PHE A 12 0.16 -8.97 5.19
C PHE A 12 -0.96 -9.15 6.24
N ILE A 13 -2.08 -9.78 5.86
CA ILE A 13 -3.17 -10.09 6.79
C ILE A 13 -2.68 -11.04 7.89
N GLU A 14 -1.84 -12.03 7.55
CA GLU A 14 -1.24 -12.95 8.52
C GLU A 14 -0.25 -12.23 9.46
N TYR A 15 0.61 -11.35 8.94
CA TYR A 15 1.52 -10.53 9.74
C TYR A 15 0.75 -9.59 10.68
N ALA A 16 -0.27 -8.90 10.16
CA ALA A 16 -1.12 -8.03 10.96
C ALA A 16 -1.81 -8.82 12.08
N LYS A 17 -2.35 -10.01 11.80
CA LYS A 17 -2.96 -10.90 12.79
C LYS A 17 -1.97 -11.37 13.87
N ALA A 18 -0.76 -11.76 13.48
CA ALA A 18 0.27 -12.24 14.41
C ALA A 18 0.81 -11.14 15.34
N TYR A 19 0.72 -9.87 14.92
CA TYR A 19 1.09 -8.72 15.74
C TYR A 19 -0.01 -8.28 16.73
N THR A 20 -1.22 -8.82 16.62
CA THR A 20 -2.44 -8.30 17.27
C THR A 20 -3.19 -9.32 18.14
N GLU A 21 -2.56 -9.88 19.18
CA GLU A 21 -3.27 -10.63 20.23
C GLU A 21 -3.97 -9.73 21.30
N ASN A 22 -4.20 -8.43 21.06
CA ASN A 22 -4.78 -7.50 22.06
C ASN A 22 -5.73 -6.41 21.48
N ASP A 23 -6.58 -5.81 22.35
CA ASP A 23 -7.67 -4.82 22.10
C ASP A 23 -7.35 -3.56 21.26
N ASN A 24 -6.09 -3.35 20.86
CA ASN A 24 -5.70 -2.27 19.93
C ASN A 24 -6.06 -2.58 18.45
N LEU A 25 -6.65 -3.74 18.17
CA LEU A 25 -7.04 -4.31 16.87
C LEU A 25 -7.69 -3.32 15.90
N LEU A 26 -8.73 -2.58 16.32
CA LEU A 26 -9.49 -1.72 15.39
C LEU A 26 -8.68 -0.52 14.88
N LYS A 27 -7.80 0.04 15.72
CA LYS A 27 -7.04 1.24 15.35
C LYS A 27 -5.97 0.92 14.31
N TYR A 28 -5.28 -0.21 14.49
CA TYR A 28 -4.28 -0.68 13.53
C TYR A 28 -4.95 -1.15 12.23
N ASP A 29 -6.04 -1.92 12.30
CA ASP A 29 -6.78 -2.36 11.11
C ASP A 29 -7.27 -1.17 10.25
N VAL A 30 -7.89 -0.17 10.88
CA VAL A 30 -8.34 1.05 10.19
C VAL A 30 -7.18 1.85 9.60
N PHE A 31 -6.05 1.95 10.31
CA PHE A 31 -4.85 2.61 9.80
C PHE A 31 -4.32 1.90 8.56
N PHE A 32 -4.14 0.58 8.62
CA PHE A 32 -3.61 -0.21 7.52
C PHE A 32 -4.55 -0.21 6.32
N HIS A 33 -5.85 -0.30 6.55
CA HIS A 33 -6.85 -0.19 5.50
C HIS A 33 -6.75 1.15 4.75
N LYS A 34 -6.64 2.26 5.51
CA LYS A 34 -6.41 3.60 4.92
C LYS A 34 -5.06 3.70 4.21
N LEU A 35 -4.02 3.05 4.73
CA LEU A 35 -2.67 3.11 4.16
C LEU A 35 -2.63 2.43 2.80
N VAL A 36 -3.25 1.25 2.69
CA VAL A 36 -3.35 0.50 1.43
C VAL A 36 -4.08 1.33 0.38
N TYR A 37 -5.22 1.92 0.74
CA TYR A 37 -5.95 2.78 -0.19
C TYR A 37 -5.19 4.03 -0.59
N HIS A 38 -4.42 4.63 0.33
CA HIS A 38 -3.53 5.73 0.01
C HIS A 38 -2.44 5.32 -1.00
N MET A 39 -1.81 4.15 -0.81
CA MET A 39 -0.81 3.64 -1.74
C MET A 39 -1.41 3.37 -3.12
N ARG A 40 -2.59 2.75 -3.19
CA ARG A 40 -3.32 2.54 -4.46
C ARG A 40 -3.62 3.86 -5.15
N TYR A 41 -4.11 4.86 -4.43
CA TYR A 41 -4.29 6.19 -4.99
C TYR A 41 -3.01 6.77 -5.58
N LYS A 42 -1.85 6.61 -4.90
CA LYS A 42 -0.56 7.03 -5.43
C LYS A 42 -0.13 6.26 -6.69
N GLU A 43 -0.47 4.98 -6.81
CA GLU A 43 -0.25 4.21 -8.04
C GLU A 43 -1.02 4.79 -9.22
N HIS A 44 -2.32 5.05 -9.02
CA HIS A 44 -3.18 5.67 -10.04
C HIS A 44 -2.65 7.04 -10.50
N ILE A 45 -2.05 7.83 -9.60
CA ILE A 45 -1.38 9.09 -9.99
C ILE A 45 -0.07 8.83 -10.75
N SER A 46 0.71 7.84 -10.32
CA SER A 46 2.07 7.64 -10.84
C SER A 46 2.11 6.95 -12.20
N ILE A 47 1.16 6.07 -12.49
CA ILE A 47 1.09 5.26 -13.71
C ILE A 47 -0.37 5.12 -14.20
N PRO A 48 -1.06 6.24 -14.43
CA PRO A 48 -2.48 6.24 -14.79
C PRO A 48 -2.74 5.46 -16.08
N ASP A 49 -1.78 5.41 -17.01
CA ASP A 49 -1.93 4.69 -18.29
C ASP A 49 -1.95 3.17 -18.12
N LYS A 50 -1.37 2.64 -17.04
CA LYS A 50 -1.31 1.20 -16.76
C LYS A 50 -2.42 0.74 -15.81
N ILE A 51 -2.80 1.57 -14.84
CA ILE A 51 -3.72 1.20 -13.75
C ILE A 51 -5.08 1.90 -13.86
N GLY A 52 -5.17 2.95 -14.68
CA GLY A 52 -6.35 3.81 -14.82
C GLY A 52 -6.19 5.13 -14.06
N GLN A 53 -6.91 6.15 -14.50
CA GLN A 53 -6.90 7.46 -13.85
C GLN A 53 -7.52 7.39 -12.43
N PRO A 54 -7.13 8.26 -11.48
CA PRO A 54 -7.69 8.26 -10.12
C PRO A 54 -9.22 8.36 -10.05
N GLU A 55 -9.86 8.98 -11.04
CA GLU A 55 -11.31 9.11 -11.18
C GLU A 55 -12.03 7.76 -11.35
N THR A 56 -11.31 6.72 -11.76
CA THR A 56 -11.84 5.35 -11.86
C THR A 56 -11.98 4.67 -10.49
N MET A 57 -11.31 5.18 -9.45
CA MET A 57 -11.43 4.67 -8.09
C MET A 57 -12.81 4.99 -7.49
N ARG A 58 -13.32 4.10 -6.64
CA ARG A 58 -14.53 4.42 -5.88
C ARG A 58 -14.21 5.53 -4.90
N LYS A 59 -15.07 6.56 -4.82
CA LYS A 59 -14.86 7.74 -3.95
C LYS A 59 -14.50 7.40 -2.50
N LYS A 60 -15.07 6.33 -1.94
CA LYS A 60 -14.80 5.86 -0.57
C LYS A 60 -13.40 5.26 -0.35
N GLU A 61 -12.71 4.93 -1.44
CA GLU A 61 -11.37 4.32 -1.48
C GLU A 61 -10.28 5.37 -1.76
N ILE A 62 -10.66 6.61 -2.07
CA ILE A 62 -9.71 7.70 -2.34
C ILE A 62 -9.22 8.27 -1.01
N ILE A 63 -7.99 7.91 -0.64
CA ILE A 63 -7.29 8.44 0.54
C ILE A 63 -6.10 9.27 0.06
N THR A 64 -6.28 10.59 -0.05
CA THR A 64 -5.26 11.48 -0.63
C THR A 64 -4.12 11.81 0.33
N LYS A 65 -4.37 11.76 1.64
CA LYS A 65 -3.38 12.01 2.68
C LYS A 65 -2.91 10.68 3.27
N GLN A 66 -1.60 10.51 3.41
CA GLN A 66 -1.04 9.35 4.09
C GLN A 66 -1.58 9.31 5.53
N PRO A 67 -2.19 8.20 5.96
CA PRO A 67 -2.63 8.08 7.34
C PRO A 67 -1.41 8.07 8.27
N THR A 68 -1.59 8.60 9.47
CA THR A 68 -0.60 8.58 10.54
C THR A 68 -1.13 7.81 11.72
N LEU A 69 -0.24 7.11 12.43
CA LEU A 69 -0.57 6.45 13.68
C LEU A 69 0.15 7.19 14.80
N SER A 70 -0.60 7.70 15.77
CA SER A 70 -0.02 8.33 16.96
C SER A 70 0.62 7.28 17.86
N ASN A 71 1.77 7.60 18.47
CA ASN A 71 2.45 6.76 19.46
C ASN A 71 3.00 5.43 18.93
N ILE A 72 3.48 5.40 17.69
CA ILE A 72 4.23 4.25 17.16
C ILE A 72 5.62 4.15 17.78
N THR A 73 6.09 2.93 17.98
CA THR A 73 7.48 2.71 18.38
C THR A 73 8.42 2.92 17.20
N LYS A 74 9.72 3.12 17.46
CA LYS A 74 10.74 3.19 16.40
C LYS A 74 10.80 1.90 15.58
N ALA A 75 10.52 0.75 16.20
CA ALA A 75 10.49 -0.53 15.52
C ALA A 75 9.31 -0.62 14.54
N ASP A 76 8.12 -0.17 14.96
CA ASP A 76 6.93 -0.13 14.10
C ASP A 76 7.12 0.82 12.92
N GLN A 77 7.73 2.00 13.15
CA GLN A 77 8.06 2.94 12.07
C GLN A 77 9.00 2.29 11.04
N ARG A 78 10.02 1.56 11.51
CA ARG A 78 10.95 0.88 10.60
C ARG A 78 10.26 -0.21 9.77
N ALA A 79 9.39 -1.00 10.40
CA ALA A 79 8.60 -2.01 9.71
C ALA A 79 7.66 -1.38 8.65
N LEU A 80 7.06 -0.23 8.98
CA LEU A 80 6.24 0.54 8.05
C LEU A 80 7.06 1.06 6.86
N ASP A 81 8.25 1.60 7.11
CA ASP A 81 9.14 2.10 6.04
C ASP A 81 9.61 0.98 5.13
N ASP A 82 10.02 -0.16 5.68
CA ASP A 82 10.42 -1.36 4.93
C ASP A 82 9.27 -1.88 4.07
N PHE A 83 8.05 -1.86 4.60
CA PHE A 83 6.84 -2.20 3.86
C PHE A 83 6.58 -1.25 2.70
N LEU A 84 6.58 0.06 2.92
CA LEU A 84 6.36 1.06 1.87
C LEU A 84 7.41 0.93 0.75
N ASN A 85 8.67 0.72 1.13
CA ASN A 85 9.75 0.48 0.19
C ASN A 85 9.54 -0.80 -0.63
N THR A 86 9.07 -1.88 0.01
CA THR A 86 8.79 -3.15 -0.65
C THR A 86 7.64 -3.02 -1.64
N TRP A 87 6.56 -2.33 -1.25
CA TRP A 87 5.43 -2.02 -2.13
C TRP A 87 5.89 -1.23 -3.35
N ASN A 88 6.60 -0.12 -3.15
CA ASN A 88 7.07 0.73 -4.25
C ASN A 88 7.99 -0.03 -5.22
N LYS A 89 8.87 -0.90 -4.72
CA LYS A 89 9.70 -1.77 -5.57
C LYS A 89 8.86 -2.75 -6.38
N ALA A 90 7.86 -3.38 -5.77
CA ALA A 90 6.96 -4.31 -6.46
C ALA A 90 6.17 -3.60 -7.58
N VAL A 91 5.58 -2.43 -7.29
CA VAL A 91 4.88 -1.62 -8.29
C VAL A 91 5.81 -1.23 -9.43
N SER A 92 7.00 -0.73 -9.12
CA SER A 92 7.99 -0.33 -10.13
C SER A 92 8.45 -1.50 -11.00
N SER A 93 8.52 -2.71 -10.42
CA SER A 93 8.87 -3.92 -11.16
C SER A 93 7.74 -4.44 -12.04
N LEU A 94 6.48 -4.27 -11.62
CA LEU A 94 5.30 -4.70 -12.39
C LEU A 94 4.98 -3.74 -13.53
N TYR A 95 5.23 -2.45 -13.30
CA TYR A 95 4.99 -1.37 -14.24
C TYR A 95 6.28 -0.59 -14.40
N PRO A 96 7.30 -1.17 -15.06
CA PRO A 96 8.50 -0.43 -15.40
C PRO A 96 8.06 0.80 -16.20
N LYS A 97 8.57 1.97 -15.82
CA LYS A 97 8.41 3.14 -16.68
C LYS A 97 9.07 2.77 -17.99
N ASP A 98 8.29 2.78 -19.07
CA ASP A 98 8.83 2.63 -20.40
C ASP A 98 9.93 3.70 -20.53
N ILE A 99 11.19 3.28 -20.64
CA ILE A 99 12.26 4.19 -21.04
C ILE A 99 11.82 4.63 -22.42
N GLU A 100 11.33 5.86 -22.57
CA GLU A 100 11.25 6.49 -23.87
C GLU A 100 12.67 6.47 -24.44
N SER A 101 12.98 5.44 -25.22
CA SER A 101 13.98 5.53 -26.25
C SER A 101 13.40 6.51 -27.26
N CYS A 102 13.67 7.79 -27.05
CA CYS A 102 13.49 8.78 -28.10
C CYS A 102 14.47 8.42 -29.23
N PRO A 103 14.02 8.35 -30.49
CA PRO A 103 14.83 7.95 -31.65
C PRO A 103 16.00 8.91 -31.92
#